data_AF-A0A8S9SDX3-F1
#
_entry.id   AF-A0A8S9SDX3-F1
#
_cell.length_a   1.000
_cell.length_b   1.000
_cell.length_c   1.000
_cell.angle_alpha   90.00
_cell.angle_beta   90.00
_cell.angle_gamma   90.00
#
_symmetry.space_group_name_H-M   'P 1'
#
loop_
_entity.id
_entity.type
_entity.pdbx_description
1 polymer ?
#
loop_
_entity_poly.entity_id
_entity_poly.type
_entity_poly.pdbx_seq_one_letter_code
_entity_poly.pdbx_strand_id
1 'polypeptide(L)'
;MGTRNLRRRETALHSELEVLKWAMESMLQHSTCQRFGTNSKDLIAVIMNPQAWPKFSTELEVIQILQMCFSDFRISYFPRKQNEIADSLARN
;
A
#
# COMPACT_ATOMS: atom_id res chain seq x y z
N MET A 1 -12.59 -15.42 21.01
CA MET A 1 -11.23 -14.83 20.84
C MET A 1 -11.03 -14.52 19.36
N GLY A 2 -10.88 -13.25 18.95
CA GLY A 2 -10.75 -12.93 17.51
C GLY A 2 -10.67 -11.43 17.14
N THR A 3 -11.15 -10.54 18.00
CA THR A 3 -11.24 -9.10 17.70
C THR A 3 -9.91 -8.36 17.70
N ARG A 4 -8.91 -8.84 18.46
CA ARG A 4 -7.61 -8.17 18.61
C ARG A 4 -6.74 -8.23 17.35
N ASN A 5 -6.88 -9.30 16.56
CA ASN A 5 -6.12 -9.48 15.32
C ASN A 5 -6.70 -8.64 14.17
N LEU A 6 -8.02 -8.47 14.13
CA LEU A 6 -8.68 -7.63 13.13
C LEU A 6 -8.28 -6.17 13.29
N ARG A 7 -8.34 -5.66 14.53
CA ARG A 7 -7.97 -4.26 14.83
C ARG A 7 -6.50 -3.95 14.48
N ARG A 8 -5.58 -4.89 14.71
CA ARG A 8 -4.16 -4.73 14.32
C ARG A 8 -3.98 -4.71 12.80
N ARG A 9 -4.71 -5.55 12.07
CA ARG A 9 -4.66 -5.57 10.60
C ARG A 9 -5.24 -4.29 10.01
N GLU A 10 -6.36 -3.82 10.54
CA GLU A 10 -6.95 -2.53 10.14
C GLU A 10 -5.98 -1.37 10.37
N THR A 11 -5.30 -1.31 11.51
CA THR A 11 -4.29 -0.27 11.77
C THR A 11 -3.09 -0.38 10.85
N ALA A 12 -2.63 -1.60 10.53
CA ALA A 12 -1.51 -1.80 9.61
C ALA A 12 -1.88 -1.37 8.18
N LEU A 13 -3.10 -1.70 7.74
CA LEU A 13 -3.58 -1.33 6.42
C LEU A 13 -3.72 0.18 6.25
N HIS A 14 -4.25 0.88 7.26
CA HIS A 14 -4.32 2.34 7.24
C HIS A 14 -2.94 2.97 7.09
N SER A 15 -1.94 2.49 7.84
CA SER A 15 -0.56 2.96 7.69
C SER A 15 0.03 2.65 6.31
N GLU A 16 -0.25 1.48 5.74
CA GLU A 16 0.22 1.12 4.40
C GLU A 16 -0.43 1.97 3.30
N LEU A 17 -1.72 2.32 3.44
CA LEU A 17 -2.42 3.24 2.54
C LEU A 17 -1.80 4.63 2.59
N GLU A 18 -1.55 5.16 3.79
CA GLU A 18 -0.91 6.48 3.95
C GLU A 18 0.50 6.50 3.37
N VAL A 19 1.27 5.43 3.56
CA VAL A 19 2.61 5.29 2.97
C VAL A 19 2.52 5.24 1.44
N LEU A 20 1.56 4.50 0.87
CA LEU A 20 1.37 4.45 -0.57
C LEU A 20 0.97 5.81 -1.14
N LYS A 21 0.03 6.51 -0.49
CA LYS A 21 -0.39 7.87 -0.87
C LYS A 21 0.81 8.81 -0.89
N TRP A 22 1.59 8.83 0.19
CA TRP A 22 2.78 9.67 0.29
C TRP A 22 3.83 9.32 -0.77
N ALA A 23 4.04 8.02 -1.04
CA ALA A 23 4.95 7.57 -2.09
C ALA A 23 4.48 8.03 -3.47
N MET A 24 3.17 7.96 -3.75
CA MET A 24 2.59 8.42 -5.02
C MET A 24 2.72 9.94 -5.18
N GLU A 25 2.40 10.73 -4.15
CA GLU A 25 2.57 12.19 -4.16
C GLU A 25 4.04 12.58 -4.33
N SER A 26 4.94 11.93 -3.59
CA SER A 26 6.38 12.18 -3.69
C SER A 26 6.93 11.81 -5.06
N MET A 27 6.54 10.66 -5.62
CA MET A 27 6.94 10.28 -6.97
C MET A 27 6.40 11.28 -7.99
N LEU A 28 5.15 11.74 -7.88
CA LEU A 28 4.57 12.73 -8.80
C LEU A 28 5.36 14.06 -8.81
N GLN A 29 5.90 14.47 -7.66
CA GLN A 29 6.69 15.69 -7.54
C GLN A 29 8.16 15.53 -7.96
N HIS A 30 8.75 14.35 -7.77
CA HIS A 30 10.20 14.17 -7.87
C HIS A 30 10.65 13.21 -8.98
N SER A 31 9.75 12.48 -9.63
CA SER A 31 10.10 11.44 -10.60
C SER A 31 8.99 11.16 -11.62
N THR A 32 9.32 10.40 -12.66
CA THR A 32 8.33 9.82 -13.59
C THR A 32 8.09 8.34 -13.30
N CYS A 33 8.58 7.83 -12.16
CA CYS A 33 8.40 6.45 -11.76
C CYS A 33 6.95 6.14 -11.38
N GLN A 34 6.36 5.16 -12.07
CA GLN A 34 4.94 4.78 -11.92
C GLN A 34 4.78 3.34 -11.44
N ARG A 35 5.89 2.72 -11.02
CA ARG A 35 5.95 1.32 -10.57
C ARG A 35 6.11 1.28 -9.06
N PHE A 36 5.08 0.77 -8.40
CA PHE A 36 5.02 0.64 -6.94
C PHE A 36 5.03 -0.83 -6.54
N GLY A 37 5.79 -1.16 -5.50
CA GLY A 37 5.83 -2.49 -4.90
C GLY A 37 5.24 -2.46 -3.50
N THR A 38 4.32 -3.37 -3.20
CA THR A 38 3.80 -3.55 -1.84
C THR A 38 3.97 -4.99 -1.39
N ASN A 39 4.24 -5.19 -0.10
CA ASN A 39 4.37 -6.51 0.51
C ASN A 39 3.08 -6.99 1.18
N SER A 40 1.98 -6.24 1.01
CA SER A 40 0.71 -6.49 1.64
C SER A 40 -0.34 -6.91 0.63
N LYS A 41 -0.91 -8.10 0.86
CA LYS A 41 -2.01 -8.61 0.04
C LYS A 41 -3.30 -7.84 0.30
N ASP A 42 -3.49 -7.37 1.53
CA ASP A 42 -4.67 -6.62 1.91
C ASP A 42 -4.68 -5.26 1.20
N LEU A 43 -3.52 -4.59 1.08
CA LEU A 43 -3.40 -3.35 0.30
C LEU A 43 -3.76 -3.55 -1.18
N ILE A 44 -3.27 -4.63 -1.80
CA ILE A 44 -3.64 -4.99 -3.18
C ILE A 44 -5.14 -5.23 -3.28
N ALA A 45 -5.73 -5.98 -2.36
CA ALA A 45 -7.17 -6.27 -2.35
C ALA A 45 -8.00 -4.98 -2.19
N VAL A 46 -7.53 -4.05 -1.38
CA VAL A 46 -8.16 -2.73 -1.16
C VAL A 46 -8.11 -1.87 -2.41
N ILE A 47 -7.00 -1.87 -3.14
CA ILE A 47 -6.86 -1.14 -4.40
C ILE A 47 -7.66 -1.79 -5.53
N MET A 48 -7.69 -3.13 -5.58
CA MET A 48 -8.45 -3.88 -6.59
C MET A 48 -9.97 -3.79 -6.36
N ASN A 49 -10.41 -3.78 -5.11
CA ASN A 49 -11.82 -3.73 -4.73
C ASN A 49 -12.09 -2.67 -3.64
N PRO A 50 -11.99 -1.38 -3.97
CA PRO A 50 -12.17 -0.30 -3.00
C PRO A 50 -13.59 -0.29 -2.38
N GLN A 51 -14.59 -0.76 -3.13
CA GLN A 51 -15.99 -0.87 -2.68
C GLN A 51 -16.17 -1.86 -1.51
N ALA A 52 -15.28 -2.84 -1.36
CA ALA A 52 -15.34 -3.79 -0.26
C ALA A 52 -14.83 -3.20 1.07
N TRP A 53 -14.24 -2.00 1.03
CA TRP A 53 -13.57 -1.36 2.17
C TRP A 53 -14.10 0.06 2.44
N PRO A 54 -15.39 0.21 2.76
CA PRO A 54 -16.03 1.52 2.94
C PRO A 54 -15.40 2.36 4.06
N LYS A 55 -14.70 1.72 5.01
CA LYS A 55 -13.97 2.39 6.10
C LYS A 55 -12.79 3.25 5.61
N PHE A 56 -12.25 2.98 4.43
CA PHE A 56 -11.10 3.68 3.85
C PHE A 56 -11.49 4.45 2.59
N SER A 57 -12.79 4.73 2.40
CA SER A 57 -13.31 5.33 1.16
C SER A 57 -12.57 6.62 0.80
N THR A 58 -12.32 7.48 1.79
CA THR A 58 -11.66 8.78 1.57
C THR A 58 -10.21 8.62 1.12
N GLU A 59 -9.42 7.77 1.78
CA GLU A 59 -8.03 7.49 1.40
C GLU A 59 -7.97 6.82 0.02
N LEU A 60 -8.94 5.95 -0.28
CA LEU A 60 -9.04 5.26 -1.57
C LEU A 60 -9.39 6.20 -2.71
N GLU A 61 -10.28 7.18 -2.48
CA GLU A 61 -10.57 8.23 -3.46
C GLU A 61 -9.32 9.03 -3.79
N VAL A 62 -8.54 9.43 -2.79
CA VAL A 62 -7.27 10.16 -3.02
C VAL A 62 -6.28 9.29 -3.79
N ILE A 63 -6.11 8.02 -3.43
CA ILE A 63 -5.24 7.10 -4.16
C ILE A 63 -5.72 6.92 -5.61
N GLN A 64 -7.03 6.81 -5.86
CA GLN A 64 -7.57 6.72 -7.22
C GLN A 64 -7.30 7.99 -8.03
N ILE A 65 -7.45 9.17 -7.44
CA ILE A 65 -7.11 10.44 -8.09
C ILE A 65 -5.62 10.47 -8.43
N LEU A 66 -4.75 10.08 -7.49
CA LEU A 66 -3.31 9.99 -7.74
C LEU A 66 -3.00 8.96 -8.84
N GLN A 67 -3.70 7.82 -8.90
CA GLN A 67 -3.57 6.85 -9.97
C GLN A 67 -3.91 7.44 -11.34
N MET A 68 -4.94 8.28 -11.44
CA MET A 68 -5.29 8.97 -12.69
C MET A 68 -4.22 9.98 -13.14
N CYS A 69 -3.40 10.49 -12.21
CA CYS A 69 -2.26 11.34 -12.56
C CYS A 69 -1.09 10.55 -13.18
N PHE A 70 -1.06 9.21 -13.03
CA PHE A 70 -0.08 8.34 -13.65
C PHE A 70 -0.62 7.74 -14.97
N SER A 71 0.18 7.75 -16.03
CA SER A 71 -0.21 7.20 -17.35
C SER A 71 -0.12 5.67 -17.43
N ASP A 72 0.77 5.03 -16.67
CA ASP A 72 1.00 3.57 -16.60
C ASP A 72 1.26 3.16 -15.13
N PHE A 73 0.28 3.41 -14.26
CA PHE A 73 0.35 2.97 -12.86
C PHE A 73 0.45 1.44 -12.79
N ARG A 74 1.53 0.93 -12.21
CA ARG A 74 1.72 -0.49 -11.94
C ARG A 74 1.98 -0.71 -10.47
N ILE A 75 1.11 -1.47 -9.83
CA ILE A 75 1.35 -1.97 -8.48
C ILE A 75 1.54 -3.49 -8.52
N SER A 76 2.59 -3.98 -7.87
CA SER A 76 2.89 -5.41 -7.79
C SER A 76 3.09 -5.86 -6.35
N TYR A 77 2.60 -7.06 -6.06
CA TYR A 77 2.79 -7.70 -4.76
C TYR A 77 4.18 -8.36 -4.69
N PHE A 78 5.00 -7.92 -3.75
CA PHE A 78 6.31 -8.50 -3.47
C PHE A 78 6.30 -9.09 -2.05
N PRO A 79 6.18 -10.42 -1.90
CA PRO A 79 6.20 -11.03 -0.58
C PRO A 79 7.52 -10.71 0.14
N ARG A 80 7.43 -10.20 1.37
CA ARG A 80 8.58 -9.89 2.26
C ARG A 80 9.60 -11.05 2.42
N LYS A 81 9.24 -12.28 2.04
CA LYS A 81 10.16 -13.43 1.99
C LYS A 81 11.34 -13.26 1.02
N GLN A 82 11.34 -12.23 0.18
CA GLN A 82 12.47 -11.87 -0.67
C GLN A 82 13.33 -10.73 -0.09
N ASN A 83 13.25 -10.52 1.23
CA ASN A 83 14.13 -9.64 1.97
C ASN A 83 14.97 -10.45 2.97
N GLU A 84 15.46 -11.64 2.59
CA GLU A 84 16.51 -12.34 3.36
C GLU A 84 17.68 -11.39 3.69
N ILE A 85 17.95 -10.42 2.80
CA ILE A 85 18.99 -9.41 2.99
C ILE A 85 18.60 -8.38 4.07
N ALA A 86 17.38 -7.82 4.05
CA ALA A 86 16.99 -6.81 5.05
C ALA A 86 16.67 -7.41 6.43
N ASP A 87 16.17 -8.65 6.50
CA ASP A 87 15.90 -9.34 7.77
C ASP A 87 17.23 -9.76 8.44
N SER A 88 18.27 -10.06 7.65
CA SER A 88 19.62 -10.33 8.18
C SER A 88 20.28 -9.13 8.86
N LEU A 89 19.94 -7.90 8.46
CA LEU A 89 20.51 -6.67 9.02
C LEU A 89 19.84 -6.21 10.33
N ALA A 90 18.62 -6.66 10.60
CA ALA A 90 17.91 -6.34 11.85
C ALA A 90 18.27 -7.29 13.01
N ARG A 91 19.15 -8.28 12.76
CA ARG A 91 19.66 -9.24 13.74
C ARG A 91 21.16 -9.04 13.95
N ASN A 92 21.56 -7.84 14.38
CA ASN A 92 22.85 -7.64 15.03
C ASN A 92 22.71 -6.65 16.18
#